data_AF-A0A7Y9RM72-F1
#
_entry.id   AF-A0A7Y9RM72-F1
#
_cell.length_a   1.000
_cell.length_b   1.000
_cell.length_c   1.000
_cell.angle_alpha   90.00
_cell.angle_beta   90.00
_cell.angle_gamma   90.00
#
_symmetry.space_group_name_H-M   'P 1'
#
loop_
_entity.id
_entity.type
_entity.pdbx_description
1 polymer ?
#
loop_
_entity_poly.entity_id
_entity_poly.type
_entity_poly.pdbx_seq_one_letter_code
_entity_poly.pdbx_strand_id
1 'polypeptide(L)'
;MNAYKRNQVEDAIVAGLGADDAKSEANLVTRLKRLLDTDRALEVPPQSNRPELANYAFVSGDAPGKGGETQFSEYESFALLIGLQMLNHRWPQKFVVESLRRIRPALERQHKKIMRLDRAKLFDPDQIRLQAKPGSLAFDTNSPVILLIWSDQRTAEDPAPNVEIFEDPSAAFKRGIEKPGRSMTWLELTRSAHALSEQLAKTRPRKRGRS
;
A
#
# COMPACT_ATOMS: atom_id res chain seq x y z
N MET A 1 -17.46 9.86 -4.53
CA MET A 1 -16.27 8.97 -4.55
C MET A 1 -16.39 8.10 -5.77
N ASN A 2 -15.33 7.99 -6.58
CA ASN A 2 -15.33 7.07 -7.70
C ASN A 2 -15.14 5.64 -7.18
N ALA A 3 -15.94 4.71 -7.69
CA ALA A 3 -15.87 3.30 -7.38
C ALA A 3 -15.30 2.56 -8.61
N TYR A 4 -14.25 1.78 -8.41
CA TYR A 4 -13.50 1.09 -9.45
C TYR A 4 -13.78 -0.41 -9.42
N LYS A 5 -13.95 -1.01 -10.59
CA LYS A 5 -14.03 -2.47 -10.69
C LYS A 5 -12.65 -3.10 -10.47
N ARG A 6 -12.62 -4.34 -10.02
CA ARG A 6 -11.38 -5.10 -9.80
C ARG A 6 -10.41 -5.05 -10.99
N ASN A 7 -10.90 -5.22 -12.21
CA ASN A 7 -10.07 -5.17 -13.42
C ASN A 7 -9.45 -3.79 -13.67
N GLN A 8 -10.16 -2.70 -13.34
CA GLN A 8 -9.61 -1.35 -13.41
C GLN A 8 -8.48 -1.16 -12.39
N VAL A 9 -8.64 -1.69 -11.18
CA VAL A 9 -7.59 -1.64 -10.16
C VAL A 9 -6.37 -2.46 -10.59
N GLU A 10 -6.58 -3.66 -11.10
CA GLU A 10 -5.52 -4.53 -11.64
C GLU A 10 -4.77 -3.83 -12.78
N ASP A 11 -5.48 -3.32 -13.79
CA ASP A 11 -4.91 -2.58 -14.93
C ASP A 11 -4.10 -1.36 -14.45
N ALA A 12 -4.63 -0.58 -13.50
CA ALA A 12 -3.95 0.61 -12.98
C ALA A 12 -2.66 0.27 -12.24
N ILE A 13 -2.67 -0.78 -11.42
CA ILE A 13 -1.49 -1.22 -10.66
C ILE A 13 -0.43 -1.80 -11.61
N VAL A 14 -0.83 -2.62 -12.59
CA VAL A 14 0.08 -3.18 -13.60
C VAL A 14 0.75 -2.07 -14.40
N ALA A 15 -0.03 -1.09 -14.88
CA ALA A 15 0.50 0.07 -15.59
C ALA A 15 1.43 0.93 -14.72
N GLY A 16 1.11 1.10 -13.43
CA GLY A 16 1.94 1.86 -12.49
C GLY A 16 3.26 1.19 -12.11
N LEU A 17 3.30 -0.15 -12.14
CA LEU A 17 4.51 -0.93 -11.81
C LEU A 17 5.38 -1.26 -13.04
N GLY A 18 4.93 -0.94 -14.27
CA GLY A 18 5.70 -1.14 -15.49
C GLY A 18 5.91 -2.61 -15.84
N ALA A 19 4.87 -3.43 -15.80
CA ALA A 19 4.99 -4.79 -16.31
C ALA A 19 5.10 -4.78 -17.85
N ASP A 20 6.26 -5.17 -18.36
CA ASP A 20 6.58 -5.05 -19.79
C ASP A 20 6.17 -6.29 -20.63
N ASP A 21 5.68 -7.35 -19.97
CA ASP A 21 5.29 -8.60 -20.63
C ASP A 21 4.06 -9.26 -19.97
N ALA A 22 3.35 -10.07 -20.76
CA ALA A 22 2.11 -10.73 -20.34
C ALA A 22 2.27 -11.70 -19.16
N LYS A 23 3.46 -12.31 -18.99
CA LYS A 23 3.73 -13.22 -17.87
C LYS A 23 3.93 -12.43 -16.59
N SER A 24 4.61 -11.28 -16.65
CA SER A 24 4.77 -10.35 -15.53
C SER A 24 3.42 -9.78 -15.09
N GLU A 25 2.57 -9.37 -16.03
CA GLU A 25 1.19 -8.93 -15.75
C GLU A 25 0.38 -10.03 -15.04
N ALA A 26 0.35 -11.24 -15.59
CA ALA A 26 -0.37 -12.37 -15.00
C ALA A 26 0.12 -12.72 -13.58
N ASN A 27 1.41 -12.56 -13.31
CA ASN A 27 1.99 -12.75 -11.98
C ASN A 27 1.48 -11.69 -10.99
N LEU A 28 1.48 -10.41 -11.37
CA LEU A 28 0.96 -9.33 -10.52
C LEU A 28 -0.52 -9.53 -10.19
N VAL A 29 -1.34 -9.85 -11.20
CA VAL A 29 -2.78 -10.16 -11.02
C VAL A 29 -2.98 -11.35 -10.07
N THR A 30 -2.16 -12.39 -10.22
CA THR A 30 -2.19 -13.56 -9.31
C THR A 30 -1.87 -13.17 -7.86
N ARG A 31 -0.88 -12.30 -7.65
CA ARG A 31 -0.49 -11.83 -6.32
C ARG A 31 -1.54 -10.92 -5.69
N LEU A 32 -2.16 -10.03 -6.46
CA LEU A 32 -3.31 -9.23 -6.03
C LEU A 32 -4.48 -10.12 -5.61
N LYS A 33 -4.80 -11.16 -6.40
CA LYS A 33 -5.81 -12.15 -6.03
C LYS A 33 -5.50 -12.82 -4.70
N ARG A 34 -4.25 -13.26 -4.49
CA ARG A 34 -3.82 -13.92 -3.25
C ARG A 34 -3.90 -13.00 -2.04
N LEU A 35 -3.61 -11.71 -2.19
CA LEU A 35 -3.81 -10.72 -1.12
C LEU A 35 -5.28 -10.63 -0.71
N LEU A 36 -6.18 -10.46 -1.67
CA LEU A 36 -7.63 -10.42 -1.42
C LEU A 36 -8.16 -11.70 -0.79
N ASP A 37 -7.71 -12.86 -1.29
CA ASP A 37 -8.15 -14.16 -0.77
C ASP A 37 -7.62 -14.40 0.66
N THR A 38 -6.40 -13.96 0.97
CA THR A 38 -5.83 -14.02 2.32
C THR A 38 -6.55 -13.10 3.28
N ASP A 39 -6.87 -11.89 2.83
CA ASP A 39 -7.67 -10.95 3.61
C ASP A 39 -9.04 -11.55 3.92
N ARG A 40 -9.75 -12.13 2.94
CA ARG A 40 -11.02 -12.80 3.23
C ARG A 40 -10.91 -14.01 4.16
N ALA A 41 -9.83 -14.77 4.06
CA ALA A 41 -9.60 -15.97 4.86
C ALA A 41 -9.09 -15.67 6.29
N LEU A 42 -8.70 -14.43 6.59
CA LEU A 42 -8.25 -14.06 7.93
C LEU A 42 -9.47 -13.89 8.85
N GLU A 43 -9.87 -15.00 9.46
CA GLU A 43 -10.92 -15.03 10.48
C GLU A 43 -10.37 -14.45 11.79
N VAL A 44 -11.01 -13.38 12.28
CA VAL A 44 -10.73 -12.78 13.58
C VAL A 44 -11.96 -13.04 14.45
N PRO A 45 -11.84 -13.88 15.49
CA PRO A 45 -12.95 -14.16 16.38
C PRO A 45 -13.52 -12.87 16.98
N PRO A 46 -14.84 -12.76 17.18
CA PRO A 46 -15.47 -11.56 17.76
C PRO A 46 -14.91 -11.19 19.14
N GLN A 47 -14.45 -12.18 19.90
CA GLN A 47 -13.84 -12.02 21.23
C GLN A 47 -12.31 -11.93 21.19
N SER A 48 -11.69 -11.69 20.03
CA SER A 48 -10.23 -11.62 19.98
C SER A 48 -9.69 -10.38 20.68
N ASN A 49 -8.52 -10.53 21.31
CA ASN A 49 -7.75 -9.41 21.88
C ASN A 49 -7.10 -8.49 20.83
N ARG A 50 -7.51 -8.59 19.55
CA ARG A 50 -6.97 -7.83 18.41
C ARG A 50 -8.09 -7.14 17.62
N PRO A 51 -8.85 -6.22 18.23
CA PRO A 51 -9.97 -5.54 17.58
C PRO A 51 -9.55 -4.79 16.31
N GLU A 52 -8.29 -4.36 16.21
CA GLU A 52 -7.71 -3.71 15.03
C GLU A 52 -7.66 -4.61 13.79
N LEU A 53 -7.76 -5.93 13.96
CA LEU A 53 -7.78 -6.90 12.86
C LEU A 53 -9.20 -7.27 12.41
N ALA A 54 -10.25 -6.78 13.08
CA ALA A 54 -11.63 -7.11 12.75
C ALA A 54 -12.05 -6.55 11.38
N ASN A 55 -11.43 -5.45 10.93
CA ASN A 55 -11.68 -4.86 9.62
C ASN A 55 -10.83 -5.54 8.53
N TYR A 56 -11.35 -5.61 7.31
CA TYR A 56 -10.56 -6.01 6.14
C TYR A 56 -9.51 -4.96 5.76
N ALA A 57 -8.39 -5.41 5.20
CA ALA A 57 -7.33 -4.51 4.72
C ALA A 57 -7.72 -3.81 3.41
N PHE A 58 -8.45 -4.48 2.52
CA PHE A 58 -8.63 -4.03 1.13
C PHE A 58 -10.07 -3.73 0.71
N VAL A 59 -11.06 -3.94 1.56
CA VAL A 59 -12.48 -3.72 1.23
C VAL A 59 -13.23 -3.15 2.43
N SER A 60 -14.11 -2.19 2.20
CA SER A 60 -15.02 -1.60 3.18
C SER A 60 -16.36 -2.30 3.08
N GLY A 61 -16.85 -2.86 4.20
CA GLY A 61 -18.13 -3.55 4.28
C GLY A 61 -17.99 -5.08 4.34
N ASP A 62 -19.14 -5.76 4.38
CA ASP A 62 -19.19 -7.22 4.29
C ASP A 62 -18.58 -7.64 2.94
N ALA A 63 -17.51 -8.42 2.98
CA ALA A 63 -16.93 -8.99 1.77
C ALA A 63 -18.06 -9.72 1.02
N PRO A 64 -18.46 -9.27 -0.18
CA PRO A 64 -19.60 -9.88 -0.84
C PRO A 64 -19.30 -11.37 -1.03
N GLY A 65 -20.29 -12.22 -0.70
CA GLY A 65 -20.18 -13.66 -0.89
C GLY A 65 -19.74 -14.02 -2.32
N LYS A 66 -19.26 -15.26 -2.51
CA LYS A 66 -18.77 -15.74 -3.82
C LYS A 66 -19.75 -15.38 -4.95
N GLY A 67 -19.40 -14.39 -5.78
CA GLY A 67 -20.18 -13.99 -6.96
C GLY A 67 -20.49 -12.50 -7.09
N GLY A 68 -20.35 -11.69 -6.03
CA GLY A 68 -20.58 -10.24 -6.10
C GLY A 68 -19.48 -9.48 -6.83
N GLU A 69 -19.83 -8.46 -7.62
CA GLU A 69 -18.87 -7.54 -8.22
C GLU A 69 -18.38 -6.56 -7.14
N THR A 70 -17.24 -6.87 -6.51
CA THR A 70 -16.62 -5.97 -5.51
C THR A 70 -16.14 -4.70 -6.21
N GLN A 71 -16.65 -3.57 -5.74
CA GLN A 71 -16.15 -2.25 -6.10
C GLN A 71 -15.11 -1.80 -5.07
N PHE A 72 -14.09 -1.10 -5.56
CA PHE A 72 -12.99 -0.57 -4.77
C PHE A 72 -13.03 0.95 -4.81
N SER A 73 -12.87 1.58 -3.66
CA SER A 73 -12.52 2.98 -3.56
C SER A 73 -11.08 3.22 -4.02
N GLU A 74 -10.73 4.49 -4.23
CA GLU A 74 -9.36 4.90 -4.52
C GLU A 74 -8.40 4.49 -3.39
N TYR A 75 -8.82 4.65 -2.13
CA TYR A 75 -8.03 4.22 -0.97
C TYR A 75 -7.79 2.71 -0.95
N GLU A 76 -8.80 1.89 -1.24
CA GLU A 76 -8.64 0.43 -1.24
C GLU A 76 -7.73 -0.06 -2.36
N SER A 77 -7.82 0.60 -3.52
CA SER A 77 -6.89 0.40 -4.64
C SER A 77 -5.46 0.75 -4.22
N PHE A 78 -5.28 1.85 -3.49
CA PHE A 78 -4.00 2.25 -2.92
C PHE A 78 -3.48 1.25 -1.88
N ALA A 79 -4.33 0.76 -0.97
CA ALA A 79 -3.95 -0.26 -0.01
C ALA A 79 -3.48 -1.57 -0.70
N LEU A 80 -4.12 -1.96 -1.79
CA LEU A 80 -3.68 -3.10 -2.62
C LEU A 80 -2.29 -2.89 -3.24
N LEU A 81 -2.03 -1.69 -3.78
CA LEU A 81 -0.69 -1.33 -4.28
C LEU A 81 0.36 -1.44 -3.18
N ILE A 82 0.10 -0.88 -1.99
CA ILE A 82 1.03 -0.97 -0.85
C ILE A 82 1.25 -2.43 -0.44
N GLY A 83 0.19 -3.24 -0.35
CA GLY A 83 0.32 -4.66 -0.05
C GLY A 83 1.18 -5.41 -1.07
N LEU A 84 1.04 -5.08 -2.35
CA LEU A 84 1.85 -5.67 -3.41
C LEU A 84 3.32 -5.25 -3.33
N GLN A 85 3.58 -3.97 -3.02
CA GLN A 85 4.94 -3.47 -2.75
C GLN A 85 5.57 -4.19 -1.55
N MET A 86 4.84 -4.38 -0.45
CA MET A 86 5.32 -5.16 0.71
C MET A 86 5.70 -6.59 0.31
N LEU A 87 4.88 -7.26 -0.52
CA LEU A 87 5.22 -8.57 -1.06
C LEU A 87 6.47 -8.54 -1.97
N ASN A 88 6.69 -7.46 -2.74
CA ASN A 88 7.91 -7.30 -3.56
C ASN A 88 9.17 -7.24 -2.67
N HIS A 89 9.06 -6.62 -1.50
CA HIS A 89 10.09 -6.61 -0.46
C HIS A 89 10.15 -7.91 0.36
N ARG A 90 9.51 -8.99 -0.11
CA ARG A 90 9.53 -10.35 0.46
C ARG A 90 8.91 -10.47 1.85
N TRP A 91 8.08 -9.51 2.26
CA TRP A 91 7.29 -9.65 3.48
C TRP A 91 6.26 -10.79 3.33
N PRO A 92 6.06 -11.64 4.36
CA PRO A 92 5.10 -12.74 4.29
C PRO A 92 3.67 -12.25 4.04
N GLN A 93 2.91 -12.96 3.20
CA GLN A 93 1.57 -12.54 2.78
C GLN A 93 0.59 -12.33 3.94
N LYS A 94 0.61 -13.22 4.94
CA LYS A 94 -0.21 -13.07 6.15
C LYS A 94 0.17 -11.81 6.93
N PHE A 95 1.47 -11.55 7.09
CA PHE A 95 1.97 -10.36 7.76
C PHE A 95 1.54 -9.06 7.03
N VAL A 96 1.59 -9.05 5.70
CA VAL A 96 1.13 -7.90 4.90
C VAL A 96 -0.33 -7.58 5.20
N VAL A 97 -1.20 -8.59 5.16
CA VAL A 97 -2.64 -8.42 5.43
C VAL A 97 -2.88 -7.94 6.87
N GLU A 98 -2.33 -8.63 7.86
CA GLU A 98 -2.50 -8.27 9.28
C GLU A 98 -2.01 -6.85 9.57
N SER A 99 -0.87 -6.47 8.98
CA SER A 99 -0.31 -5.13 9.14
C SER A 99 -1.23 -4.08 8.55
N LEU A 100 -1.70 -4.27 7.32
CA LEU A 100 -2.58 -3.31 6.64
C LEU A 100 -3.96 -3.20 7.29
N ARG A 101 -4.47 -4.28 7.90
CA ARG A 101 -5.67 -4.21 8.77
C ARG A 101 -5.42 -3.32 9.98
N ARG A 102 -4.34 -3.60 10.72
CA ARG A 102 -3.96 -2.86 11.92
C ARG A 102 -3.81 -1.36 11.65
N ILE A 103 -3.14 -0.99 10.55
CA ILE A 103 -2.88 0.41 10.22
C ILE A 103 -3.95 1.04 9.33
N ARG A 104 -5.02 0.32 8.96
CA ARG A 104 -6.05 0.81 8.01
C ARG A 104 -6.54 2.23 8.34
N PRO A 105 -6.98 2.54 9.58
CA PRO A 105 -7.49 3.88 9.89
C PRO A 105 -6.44 4.97 9.73
N ALA A 106 -5.18 4.68 10.07
CA ALA A 106 -4.08 5.63 9.91
C ALA A 106 -3.72 5.82 8.42
N LEU A 107 -3.63 4.72 7.66
CA LEU A 107 -3.32 4.74 6.24
C LEU A 107 -4.39 5.45 5.43
N GLU A 108 -5.67 5.24 5.74
CA GLU A 108 -6.79 5.92 5.06
C GLU A 108 -6.80 7.42 5.32
N ARG A 109 -6.62 7.83 6.59
CA ARG A 109 -6.48 9.26 6.94
C ARG A 109 -5.32 9.89 6.19
N GLN A 110 -4.20 9.19 6.11
CA GLN A 110 -3.01 9.70 5.45
C GLN A 110 -3.19 9.80 3.93
N HIS A 111 -3.75 8.78 3.30
CA HIS A 111 -4.12 8.81 1.90
C HIS A 111 -5.02 10.01 1.59
N LYS A 112 -6.06 10.24 2.41
CA LYS A 112 -6.96 11.40 2.26
C LYS A 112 -6.23 12.73 2.43
N LYS A 113 -5.25 12.82 3.33
CA LYS A 113 -4.42 14.02 3.50
C LYS A 113 -3.55 14.27 2.27
N ILE A 114 -2.85 13.24 1.79
CA ILE A 114 -2.00 13.30 0.59
C ILE A 114 -2.81 13.78 -0.62
N MET A 115 -3.97 13.16 -0.87
CA MET A 115 -4.80 13.49 -2.05
C MET A 115 -5.42 14.89 -2.03
N ARG A 116 -5.36 15.61 -0.89
CA ARG A 116 -5.78 17.02 -0.80
C ARG A 116 -4.68 18.02 -1.14
N LEU A 117 -3.43 17.55 -1.23
CA LEU A 117 -2.29 18.40 -1.56
C LEU A 117 -2.28 18.68 -3.06
N ASP A 118 -1.80 19.87 -3.41
CA ASP A 118 -1.65 20.28 -4.80
C ASP A 118 -0.50 19.50 -5.45
N ARG A 119 -0.85 18.64 -6.40
CA ARG A 119 0.10 17.82 -7.15
C ARG A 119 1.17 18.67 -7.83
N ALA A 120 0.82 19.81 -8.42
CA ALA A 120 1.78 20.64 -9.15
C ALA A 120 2.88 21.17 -8.20
N LYS A 121 2.50 21.50 -6.96
CA LYS A 121 3.44 21.94 -5.92
C LYS A 121 4.22 20.78 -5.33
N LEU A 122 3.59 19.62 -5.15
CA LEU A 122 4.22 18.44 -4.54
C LEU A 122 5.41 17.91 -5.33
N PHE A 123 5.32 17.97 -6.66
CA PHE A 123 6.29 17.41 -7.60
C PHE A 123 7.05 18.51 -8.37
N ASP A 124 7.04 19.75 -7.87
CA ASP A 124 7.80 20.86 -8.45
C ASP A 124 9.31 20.61 -8.26
N PRO A 125 10.08 20.41 -9.35
CA PRO A 125 11.51 20.13 -9.28
C PRO A 125 12.32 21.22 -8.58
N ASP A 126 11.92 22.49 -8.70
CA ASP A 126 12.66 23.60 -8.12
C ASP A 126 12.44 23.66 -6.60
N GLN A 127 11.20 23.43 -6.15
CA GLN A 127 10.90 23.32 -4.71
C GLN A 127 11.60 22.13 -4.06
N ILE A 128 11.64 20.98 -4.76
CA ILE A 128 12.34 19.78 -4.26
C ILE A 128 13.84 20.07 -4.10
N ARG A 129 14.46 20.71 -5.10
CA ARG A 129 15.89 21.08 -5.04
C ARG A 129 16.20 22.08 -3.93
N LEU A 130 15.32 23.07 -3.70
CA LEU A 130 15.49 24.06 -2.64
C LEU A 130 15.45 23.45 -1.23
N GLN A 131 14.68 22.38 -1.04
CA GLN A 131 14.57 21.69 0.25
C GLN A 131 15.64 20.61 0.45
N ALA A 132 16.29 20.16 -0.62
CA ALA A 132 17.32 19.15 -0.58
C ALA A 132 18.53 19.64 0.23
N LYS A 133 19.01 18.80 1.16
CA LYS A 133 20.21 19.05 1.95
C LYS A 133 21.25 17.96 1.69
N PRO A 134 22.55 18.29 1.58
CA PRO A 134 23.60 17.26 1.48
C PRO A 134 23.49 16.25 2.63
N GLY A 135 23.55 14.96 2.31
CA GLY A 135 23.42 13.86 3.27
C GLY A 135 22.00 13.54 3.72
N SER A 136 20.99 14.30 3.29
CA SER A 136 19.58 13.94 3.49
C SER A 136 19.07 12.95 2.44
N LEU A 137 17.98 12.25 2.77
CA LEU A 137 17.31 11.36 1.83
C LEU A 137 16.73 12.18 0.66
N ALA A 138 17.01 11.73 -0.57
CA ALA A 138 16.43 12.32 -1.77
C ALA A 138 15.06 11.71 -2.05
N PHE A 139 14.06 12.58 -2.26
CA PHE A 139 12.71 12.19 -2.65
C PHE A 139 12.28 12.99 -3.86
N ASP A 140 11.45 12.38 -4.71
CA ASP A 140 10.85 13.03 -5.87
C ASP A 140 9.63 13.89 -5.51
N THR A 141 9.45 14.21 -4.21
CA THR A 141 8.37 15.06 -3.71
C THR A 141 8.86 15.89 -2.53
N ASN A 142 8.29 17.08 -2.34
CA ASN A 142 8.62 17.98 -1.22
C ASN A 142 7.82 17.70 0.06
N SER A 143 6.89 16.74 0.05
CA SER A 143 6.14 16.29 1.24
C SER A 143 6.00 14.76 1.24
N PRO A 144 7.12 14.02 1.32
CA PRO A 144 7.11 12.57 1.32
C PRO A 144 6.49 12.04 2.62
N VAL A 145 5.71 10.98 2.49
CA VAL A 145 5.15 10.28 3.64
C VAL A 145 5.63 8.84 3.57
N ILE A 146 6.19 8.34 4.65
CA ILE A 146 6.89 7.06 4.66
C ILE A 146 6.09 6.03 5.45
N LEU A 147 5.85 4.88 4.86
CA LEU A 147 5.52 3.65 5.59
C LEU A 147 6.82 2.90 5.85
N LEU A 148 7.23 2.84 7.12
CA LEU A 148 8.39 2.10 7.56
C LEU A 148 7.94 0.75 8.10
N ILE A 149 8.58 -0.31 7.61
CA ILE A 149 8.43 -1.67 8.11
C ILE A 149 9.79 -2.08 8.65
N TRP A 150 9.86 -2.57 9.88
CA TRP A 150 11.13 -3.02 10.45
C TRP A 150 10.99 -4.28 11.28
N SER A 151 12.06 -5.09 11.29
CA SER A 151 12.16 -6.29 12.09
C SER A 151 13.49 -6.32 12.82
N ASP A 152 13.41 -6.56 14.13
CA ASP A 152 14.57 -6.88 14.97
C ASP A 152 14.73 -8.39 15.14
N GLN A 153 13.91 -9.19 14.44
CA GLN A 153 13.92 -10.64 14.56
C GLN A 153 15.25 -11.20 14.06
N ARG A 154 15.92 -11.95 14.94
CA ARG A 154 17.08 -12.79 14.65
C ARG A 154 16.71 -14.27 14.69
N THR A 155 15.66 -14.60 15.43
CA THR A 155 15.11 -15.94 15.64
C THR A 155 13.59 -15.94 15.44
N ALA A 156 12.99 -17.13 15.33
CA ALA A 156 11.53 -17.27 15.19
C ALA A 156 10.76 -16.88 16.47
N GLU A 157 11.42 -16.80 17.62
CA GLU A 157 10.83 -16.43 18.91
C GLU A 157 10.75 -14.90 19.11
N ASP A 158 11.48 -14.14 18.29
CA ASP A 158 11.52 -12.68 18.40
C ASP A 158 10.19 -12.03 17.99
N PRO A 159 9.88 -10.82 18.51
CA PRO A 159 8.64 -10.11 18.21
C PRO A 159 8.41 -9.92 16.71
N ALA A 160 7.15 -10.02 16.28
CA ALA A 160 6.78 -9.80 14.89
C ALA A 160 7.26 -8.43 14.36
N PRO A 161 7.49 -8.30 13.04
CA PRO A 161 7.88 -7.03 12.46
C PRO A 161 6.86 -5.92 12.75
N ASN A 162 7.33 -4.69 12.81
CA ASN A 162 6.55 -3.50 13.09
C ASN A 162 6.29 -2.72 11.80
N VAL A 163 5.18 -1.98 11.80
CA VAL A 163 4.74 -1.15 10.69
C VAL A 163 4.23 0.19 11.23
N GLU A 164 4.76 1.31 10.75
CA GLU A 164 4.38 2.65 11.18
C GLU A 164 4.48 3.66 10.04
N ILE A 165 3.61 4.68 10.06
CA ILE A 165 3.55 5.76 9.07
C ILE A 165 4.22 7.00 9.68
N PHE A 166 5.13 7.61 8.94
CA PHE A 166 5.87 8.81 9.31
C PHE A 166 5.61 9.92 8.29
N GLU A 167 5.17 11.08 8.76
CA GLU A 167 5.12 12.31 7.95
C GLU A 167 6.48 13.02 7.88
N ASP A 168 7.37 12.78 8.85
CA ASP A 168 8.75 13.27 8.82
C ASP A 168 9.71 12.12 8.44
N PRO A 169 10.34 12.17 7.25
CA PRO A 169 11.33 11.18 6.83
C PRO A 169 12.54 11.07 7.77
N SER A 170 12.88 12.16 8.49
CA SER A 170 14.00 12.16 9.43
C SER A 170 13.66 11.32 10.66
N ALA A 171 12.40 11.36 11.13
CA ALA A 171 11.92 10.50 12.20
C ALA A 171 11.88 9.03 11.77
N ALA A 172 11.43 8.74 10.55
CA ALA A 172 11.52 7.40 9.98
C ALA A 172 12.98 6.92 9.92
N PHE A 173 13.91 7.82 9.56
CA PHE A 173 15.33 7.48 9.43
C PHE A 173 15.94 7.12 10.77
N LYS A 174 15.73 7.98 11.77
CA LYS A 174 16.14 7.73 13.15
C LYS A 174 15.59 6.41 13.67
N ARG A 175 14.31 6.11 13.38
CA ARG A 175 13.71 4.81 13.76
C ARG A 175 14.36 3.64 13.05
N GLY A 176 14.67 3.76 11.76
CA GLY A 176 15.33 2.71 10.99
C GLY A 176 16.70 2.35 11.55
N ILE A 177 17.52 3.35 11.91
CA ILE A 177 18.90 3.13 12.36
C ILE A 177 19.06 2.95 13.88
N GLU A 178 17.96 3.02 14.63
CA GLU A 178 17.96 2.95 16.10
C GLU A 178 18.68 1.70 16.65
N LYS A 179 18.59 0.57 15.93
CA LYS A 179 19.19 -0.70 16.35
C LYS A 179 20.05 -1.31 15.24
N PRO A 180 21.33 -1.67 15.51
CA PRO A 180 22.17 -2.35 14.55
C PRO A 180 21.60 -3.71 14.11
N GLY A 181 21.66 -3.99 12.81
CA GLY A 181 21.18 -5.26 12.22
C GLY A 181 19.66 -5.35 12.04
N ARG A 182 18.92 -4.25 12.25
CA ARG A 182 17.48 -4.17 11.96
C ARG A 182 17.23 -4.29 10.46
N SER A 183 16.38 -5.23 10.07
CA SER A 183 15.88 -5.30 8.70
C SER A 183 14.81 -4.22 8.51
N MET A 184 14.86 -3.48 7.41
CA MET A 184 13.89 -2.40 7.16
C MET A 184 13.44 -2.34 5.70
N THR A 185 12.20 -1.93 5.50
CA THR A 185 11.62 -1.57 4.19
C THR A 185 10.97 -0.21 4.32
N TRP A 186 11.23 0.63 3.32
CA TRP A 186 10.72 1.98 3.24
C TRP A 186 9.84 2.09 2.01
N LEU A 187 8.57 2.45 2.20
CA LEU A 187 7.64 2.71 1.10
C LEU A 187 7.21 4.17 1.16
N GLU A 188 7.45 4.89 0.08
CA GLU A 188 7.01 6.28 -0.08
C GLU A 188 5.55 6.30 -0.56
N LEU A 189 4.67 6.91 0.22
CA LEU A 189 3.22 6.85 0.06
C LEU A 189 2.67 7.98 -0.83
N THR A 190 3.27 9.17 -0.80
CA THR A 190 2.77 10.36 -1.53
C THR A 190 2.82 10.14 -3.04
N ARG A 191 3.97 9.74 -3.57
CA ARG A 191 4.14 9.42 -4.99
C ARG A 191 3.32 8.20 -5.37
N SER A 192 3.32 7.15 -4.55
CA SER A 192 2.54 5.95 -4.82
C SER A 192 1.04 6.25 -4.96
N ALA A 193 0.49 7.12 -4.10
CA ALA A 193 -0.92 7.53 -4.16
C ALA A 193 -1.23 8.31 -5.44
N HIS A 194 -0.45 9.35 -5.76
CA HIS A 194 -0.68 10.15 -6.96
C HIS A 194 -0.47 9.35 -8.26
N ALA A 195 0.60 8.56 -8.33
CA ALA A 195 0.88 7.71 -9.48
C ALA A 195 -0.25 6.71 -9.73
N LEU A 196 -0.79 6.08 -8.69
CA LEU A 196 -1.94 5.18 -8.82
C LEU A 196 -3.20 5.93 -9.25
N SER A 197 -3.49 7.08 -8.64
CA SER A 197 -4.66 7.92 -8.98
C SER A 197 -4.67 8.29 -10.46
N GLU A 198 -3.51 8.63 -11.03
CA GLU A 198 -3.35 8.90 -12.46
C GLU A 198 -3.64 7.69 -13.35
N GLN A 199 -3.20 6.50 -12.95
CA GLN A 199 -3.46 5.28 -13.71
C GLN A 199 -4.93 4.88 -13.61
N LEU A 200 -5.52 4.98 -12.42
CA LEU A 200 -6.96 4.76 -12.19
C LEU A 200 -7.81 5.66 -13.08
N ALA A 201 -7.46 6.94 -13.22
CA ALA A 201 -8.15 7.89 -14.08
C ALA A 201 -8.10 7.53 -15.58
N LYS A 202 -7.10 6.77 -16.02
CA LYS A 202 -6.94 6.31 -17.41
C LYS A 202 -7.66 4.99 -17.70
N THR A 203 -8.01 4.23 -16.66
CA THR A 203 -8.64 2.91 -16.83
C THR A 203 -10.09 3.00 -17.32
N ARG A 204 -10.52 1.99 -18.08
CA ARG A 204 -11.91 1.84 -18.50
C ARG A 204 -12.46 0.48 -18.02
N PRO A 205 -13.72 0.41 -17.54
CA PRO A 205 -14.29 -0.84 -17.10
C PRO A 205 -14.46 -1.79 -18.29
N ARG A 206 -13.81 -2.95 -18.27
CA ARG A 206 -14.06 -4.02 -19.25
C ARG A 206 -15.31 -4.82 -18.84
N LYS A 207 -16.18 -5.17 -19.80
CA LYS A 207 -17.30 -6.08 -19.55
C LYS A 207 -16.77 -7.50 -19.30
N ARG A 208 -17.34 -8.20 -18.33
CA ARG A 208 -17.02 -9.61 -18.07
C ARG A 208 -17.84 -10.48 -19.04
N GLY A 209 -17.22 -11.12 -20.04
CA GLY A 209 -17.92 -12.00 -20.98
C GLY A 209 -17.05 -12.53 -22.13
N ARG A 210 -17.19 -13.83 -22.40
CA ARG A 210 -16.46 -14.69 -23.35
C ARG A 210 -16.30 -14.10 -24.76
N SER A 211 -15.07 -14.09 -25.25
CA SER A 211 -14.74 -14.36 -26.65
C SER A 211 -14.20 -15.79 -26.71
#